data_AF-A0A401TZE9-F1
#
_entry.id   AF-A0A401TZE9-F1
#
_cell.length_a   1.000
_cell.length_b   1.000
_cell.length_c   1.000
_cell.angle_alpha   90.00
_cell.angle_beta   90.00
_cell.angle_gamma   90.00
#
_symmetry.space_group_name_H-M   'P 1'
#
loop_
_entity.id
_entity.type
_entity.pdbx_description
1 polymer ?
#
loop_
_entity_poly.entity_id
_entity_poly.type
_entity_poly.pdbx_seq_one_letter_code
_entity_poly.pdbx_strand_id
1 'polypeptide(L)'
;VDNRGVALWNNLVISHTLDGRLVATNKETGQVAWQRQVADPDKGEVITGAPLIVKDRAISGVAGAEYGIRGWIAATDLNSQKEVWRTHTIPGKDEPGAETWKDDKNAKASGGGSTWVTGSYDPSTNTIVWGVGNPGPDWDNEYRPGDNLYTDSSLGLDADTGKIKWHHQHTPNDPYDYDSVAENVLVDVPGPNNTTLKLALEADRNG
;
A
#
# COMPACT_ATOMS: atom_id res chain seq x y z
N VAL A 1 -0.54 15.71 -11.60
CA VAL A 1 -0.96 14.95 -10.41
C VAL A 1 -2.32 14.37 -10.70
N ASP A 2 -2.49 13.08 -10.48
CA ASP A 2 -3.58 12.25 -11.01
C ASP A 2 -4.38 11.56 -9.89
N ASN A 3 -5.56 11.04 -10.21
CA ASN A 3 -6.40 10.22 -9.33
C ASN A 3 -6.85 8.97 -10.08
N ARG A 4 -6.59 7.78 -9.51
CA ARG A 4 -6.83 6.49 -10.17
C ARG A 4 -8.25 5.95 -10.02
N GLY A 5 -9.16 6.70 -9.39
CA GLY A 5 -10.58 6.41 -9.38
C GLY A 5 -11.22 6.37 -7.99
N VAL A 6 -12.37 5.71 -7.95
CA VAL A 6 -13.28 5.65 -6.80
C VAL A 6 -13.76 4.22 -6.60
N ALA A 7 -14.35 3.94 -5.44
CA ALA A 7 -15.02 2.68 -5.19
C ALA A 7 -16.45 2.89 -4.68
N LEU A 8 -17.27 1.84 -4.78
CA LEU A 8 -18.66 1.87 -4.34
C LEU A 8 -18.81 1.04 -3.06
N TRP A 9 -19.57 1.58 -2.10
CA TRP A 9 -19.97 0.84 -0.91
C TRP A 9 -21.36 1.29 -0.48
N ASN A 10 -22.33 0.36 -0.48
CA ASN A 10 -23.75 0.63 -0.21
C ASN A 10 -24.33 1.77 -1.09
N ASN A 11 -24.72 2.89 -0.46
CA ASN A 11 -25.24 4.08 -1.14
C ASN A 11 -24.17 5.18 -1.34
N LEU A 12 -22.89 4.85 -1.12
CA LEU A 12 -21.79 5.80 -1.13
C LEU A 12 -20.80 5.51 -2.27
N VAL A 13 -20.30 6.59 -2.85
CA VAL A 13 -19.08 6.64 -3.67
C VAL A 13 -17.95 7.06 -2.74
N ILE A 14 -16.96 6.20 -2.58
CA ILE A 14 -15.78 6.41 -1.74
C ILE A 14 -14.63 6.82 -2.63
N SER A 15 -14.00 7.95 -2.32
CA SER A 15 -12.95 8.56 -3.15
C SER A 15 -11.85 9.17 -2.28
N HIS A 16 -10.67 9.31 -2.86
CA HIS A 16 -9.59 10.08 -2.25
C HIS A 16 -9.44 11.44 -2.92
N THR A 17 -9.04 12.44 -2.16
CA THR A 17 -8.53 13.71 -2.67
C THR A 17 -7.03 13.78 -2.50
N LEU A 18 -6.38 14.59 -3.34
CA LEU A 18 -4.92 14.70 -3.36
C LEU A 18 -4.33 15.10 -2.00
N ASP A 19 -5.04 15.97 -1.27
CA ASP A 19 -4.67 16.43 0.07
C ASP A 19 -4.80 15.34 1.15
N GLY A 20 -5.07 14.09 0.78
CA GLY A 20 -5.03 12.96 1.71
C GLY A 20 -6.34 12.63 2.40
N ARG A 21 -7.46 13.23 2.00
CA ARG A 21 -8.78 12.90 2.56
C ARG A 21 -9.41 11.69 1.87
N LEU A 22 -10.12 10.90 2.66
CA LEU A 22 -11.12 9.93 2.22
C LEU A 22 -12.49 10.61 2.29
N VAL A 23 -13.19 10.67 1.17
CA VAL A 23 -14.48 11.35 1.03
C VAL A 23 -15.54 10.32 0.62
N ALA A 24 -16.64 10.29 1.37
CA ALA A 24 -17.80 9.50 1.05
C ALA A 24 -18.95 10.39 0.57
N THR A 25 -19.39 10.15 -0.65
CA THR A 25 -20.42 10.94 -1.33
C THR A 25 -21.65 10.07 -1.58
N ASN A 26 -22.84 10.58 -1.29
CA ASN A 26 -24.08 9.88 -1.63
C ASN A 26 -24.20 9.71 -3.15
N LYS A 27 -24.38 8.46 -3.62
CA LYS A 27 -24.36 8.14 -5.06
C LYS A 27 -25.56 8.72 -5.84
N GLU A 28 -26.67 9.01 -5.16
CA GLU A 28 -27.89 9.54 -5.78
C GLU A 28 -27.89 11.06 -5.81
N THR A 29 -27.44 11.71 -4.72
CA THR A 29 -27.54 13.18 -4.58
C THR A 29 -26.24 13.91 -4.91
N GLY A 30 -25.09 13.22 -4.90
CA GLY A 30 -23.78 13.83 -5.05
C GLY A 30 -23.31 14.63 -3.83
N GLN A 31 -24.05 14.61 -2.72
CA GLN A 31 -23.68 15.32 -1.50
C GLN A 31 -22.65 14.53 -0.69
N VAL A 32 -21.67 15.23 -0.11
CA VAL A 32 -20.72 14.64 0.83
C VAL A 32 -21.46 14.21 2.09
N ALA A 33 -21.44 12.91 2.38
CA ALA A 33 -22.01 12.34 3.60
C ALA A 33 -21.04 12.51 4.78
N TRP A 34 -19.74 12.25 4.53
CA TRP A 34 -18.66 12.49 5.48
C TRP A 34 -17.31 12.53 4.76
N GLN A 35 -16.30 13.06 5.45
CA GLN A 35 -14.90 13.02 5.01
C GLN A 35 -13.96 12.90 6.20
N ARG A 36 -12.79 12.27 5.99
CA ARG A 36 -11.75 12.07 7.01
C ARG A 36 -10.37 12.34 6.41
N GLN A 37 -9.48 12.99 7.17
CA GLN A 37 -8.06 13.08 6.85
C GLN A 37 -7.36 11.73 7.11
N VAL A 38 -6.68 11.17 6.10
CA VAL A 38 -6.00 9.86 6.19
C VAL A 38 -4.48 9.97 6.02
N ALA A 39 -4.03 10.87 5.14
CA ALA A 39 -2.62 11.21 4.92
C ALA A 39 -2.30 12.63 5.44
N ASP A 40 -1.04 12.93 5.68
CA ASP A 40 -0.58 14.22 6.22
C ASP A 40 0.25 15.00 5.17
N PRO A 41 -0.33 15.99 4.46
CA PRO A 41 0.36 16.70 3.40
C PRO A 41 1.53 17.55 3.90
N ASP A 42 1.56 17.94 5.19
CA ASP A 42 2.70 18.66 5.78
C ASP A 42 3.95 17.78 5.88
N LYS A 43 3.79 16.45 5.77
CA LYS A 43 4.88 15.47 5.69
C LYS A 43 5.20 15.04 4.24
N GLY A 44 4.56 15.63 3.24
CA GLY A 44 4.67 15.21 1.85
C GLY A 44 3.83 13.99 1.48
N GLU A 45 2.93 13.53 2.37
CA GLU A 45 2.03 12.42 2.05
C GLU A 45 0.85 12.91 1.21
N VAL A 46 0.61 12.24 0.08
CA VAL A 46 -0.56 12.47 -0.78
C VAL A 46 -1.21 11.15 -1.16
N ILE A 47 -2.46 11.18 -1.62
CA ILE A 47 -3.14 9.97 -2.11
C ILE A 47 -3.57 10.15 -3.57
N THR A 48 -3.12 9.22 -4.41
CA THR A 48 -3.44 9.17 -5.84
C THR A 48 -4.13 7.87 -6.25
N GLY A 49 -3.98 6.80 -5.47
CA GLY A 49 -4.66 5.51 -5.69
C GLY A 49 -6.16 5.56 -5.35
N ALA A 50 -6.93 4.66 -5.94
CA ALA A 50 -8.34 4.47 -5.58
C ALA A 50 -8.44 3.67 -4.25
N PRO A 51 -9.50 3.86 -3.46
CA PRO A 51 -9.74 3.02 -2.29
C PRO A 51 -10.10 1.59 -2.71
N LEU A 52 -9.54 0.59 -2.03
CA LEU A 52 -10.01 -0.80 -2.14
C LEU A 52 -11.06 -1.06 -1.07
N ILE A 53 -12.26 -1.47 -1.45
CA ILE A 53 -13.31 -1.83 -0.49
C ILE A 53 -13.17 -3.31 -0.12
N VAL A 54 -12.92 -3.57 1.16
CA VAL A 54 -12.84 -4.92 1.72
C VAL A 54 -13.81 -5.01 2.89
N LYS A 55 -14.87 -5.81 2.74
CA LYS A 55 -15.98 -5.89 3.69
C LYS A 55 -16.56 -4.48 3.91
N ASP A 56 -16.57 -3.99 5.15
CA ASP A 56 -17.04 -2.65 5.52
C ASP A 56 -15.91 -1.62 5.68
N ARG A 57 -14.78 -1.82 5.00
CA ARG A 57 -13.58 -1.00 5.15
C ARG A 57 -13.08 -0.47 3.82
N ALA A 58 -12.64 0.78 3.80
CA ALA A 58 -11.85 1.33 2.72
C ALA A 58 -10.36 1.23 3.06
N ILE A 59 -9.62 0.49 2.24
CA ILE A 59 -8.17 0.35 2.33
C ILE A 59 -7.55 1.44 1.45
N SER A 60 -6.59 2.17 2.02
CA SER A 60 -5.89 3.28 1.38
C SER A 60 -4.38 3.03 1.41
N GLY A 61 -3.72 3.37 0.31
CA GLY A 61 -2.28 3.53 0.25
C GLY A 61 -1.89 5.01 0.23
N VAL A 62 -0.59 5.28 0.09
CA VAL A 62 0.02 6.62 0.13
C VAL A 62 1.05 6.78 -0.97
N ALA A 63 1.25 8.01 -1.42
CA ALA A 63 2.33 8.42 -2.29
C ALA A 63 3.17 9.52 -1.62
N GLY A 64 4.42 9.65 -2.04
CA GLY A 64 5.33 10.69 -1.54
C GLY A 64 6.75 10.19 -1.24
N ALA A 65 7.19 9.07 -1.82
CA ALA A 65 8.51 8.52 -1.53
C ALA A 65 9.63 9.51 -1.87
N GLU A 66 9.48 10.25 -2.97
CA GLU A 66 10.40 11.29 -3.42
C GLU A 66 10.45 12.51 -2.46
N TYR A 67 9.50 12.58 -1.53
CA TYR A 67 9.40 13.64 -0.51
C TYR A 67 9.77 13.14 0.89
N GLY A 68 10.30 11.91 1.01
CA GLY A 68 10.82 11.39 2.28
C GLY A 68 9.73 10.98 3.28
N ILE A 69 8.62 10.40 2.80
CA ILE A 69 7.63 9.78 3.68
C ILE A 69 8.11 8.42 4.20
N ARG A 70 7.42 7.90 5.22
CA ARG A 70 7.41 6.48 5.56
C ARG A 70 6.10 5.87 5.08
N GLY A 71 6.16 5.07 4.02
CA GLY A 71 4.98 4.50 3.39
C GLY A 71 4.15 3.62 4.31
N TRP A 72 2.86 3.50 3.97
CA TRP A 72 1.88 2.77 4.77
C TRP A 72 0.69 2.30 3.93
N ILE A 73 -0.05 1.34 4.50
CA ILE A 73 -1.39 0.92 4.06
C ILE A 73 -2.29 1.00 5.28
N ALA A 74 -3.50 1.54 5.14
CA ALA A 74 -4.41 1.73 6.27
C ALA A 74 -5.86 1.39 5.92
N ALA A 75 -6.58 0.85 6.90
CA ALA A 75 -8.01 0.59 6.80
C ALA A 75 -8.83 1.62 7.57
N THR A 76 -9.82 2.21 6.92
CA THR A 76 -10.87 3.01 7.57
C THR A 76 -12.17 2.21 7.57
N ASP A 77 -12.79 2.05 8.74
CA ASP A 77 -14.13 1.47 8.85
C ASP A 77 -15.17 2.47 8.33
N LEU A 78 -16.00 2.05 7.36
CA LEU A 78 -16.91 2.95 6.64
C LEU A 78 -18.17 3.30 7.42
N ASN A 79 -18.49 2.52 8.47
CA ASN A 79 -19.62 2.78 9.36
C ASN A 79 -19.26 3.83 10.42
N SER A 80 -18.15 3.62 11.11
CA SER A 80 -17.68 4.45 12.23
C SER A 80 -16.74 5.57 11.81
N GLN A 81 -16.21 5.52 10.58
CA GLN A 81 -15.29 6.49 9.98
C GLN A 81 -13.93 6.54 10.69
N LYS A 82 -13.59 5.52 11.47
CA LYS A 82 -12.35 5.45 12.25
C LYS A 82 -11.32 4.57 11.56
N GLU A 83 -10.05 4.87 11.81
CA GLU A 83 -8.96 3.96 11.45
C GLU A 83 -9.07 2.67 12.26
N VAL A 84 -8.97 1.54 11.57
CA VAL A 84 -8.98 0.21 12.19
C VAL A 84 -7.56 -0.27 12.42
N TRP A 85 -6.71 -0.14 11.38
CA TRP A 85 -5.31 -0.49 11.42
C TRP A 85 -4.53 0.34 10.40
N ARG A 86 -3.22 0.44 10.65
CA ARG A 86 -2.23 1.02 9.75
C ARG A 86 -0.94 0.21 9.84
N THR A 87 -0.45 -0.20 8.69
CA THR A 87 0.78 -0.98 8.55
C THR A 87 1.77 -0.15 7.75
N HIS A 88 2.93 0.14 8.32
CA HIS A 88 4.00 0.80 7.59
C HIS A 88 4.73 -0.22 6.72
N THR A 89 5.16 0.20 5.53
CA THR A 89 5.91 -0.62 4.58
C THR A 89 7.41 -0.60 4.85
N ILE A 90 7.86 0.28 5.74
CA ILE A 90 9.21 0.28 6.28
C ILE A 90 9.11 -0.12 7.76
N PRO A 91 9.85 -1.14 8.22
CA PRO A 91 9.76 -1.64 9.58
C PRO A 91 10.35 -0.66 10.60
N GLY A 92 9.73 -0.61 11.77
CA GLY A 92 10.26 0.04 12.96
C GLY A 92 11.45 -0.74 13.54
N LYS A 93 12.15 -0.16 14.53
CA LYS A 93 13.41 -0.70 15.07
C LYS A 93 13.39 -2.19 15.44
N ASP A 94 12.28 -2.67 16.02
CA ASP A 94 12.13 -4.03 16.53
C ASP A 94 11.16 -4.88 15.69
N GLU A 95 10.82 -4.42 14.49
CA GLU A 95 9.95 -5.14 13.55
C GLU A 95 10.79 -6.00 12.59
N PRO A 96 10.26 -7.14 12.10
CA PRO A 96 10.95 -7.95 11.10
C PRO A 96 11.35 -7.13 9.86
N GLY A 97 12.57 -7.33 9.35
CA GLY A 97 13.14 -6.57 8.24
C GLY A 97 13.87 -5.30 8.67
N ALA A 98 13.77 -4.87 9.94
CA ALA A 98 14.51 -3.70 10.42
C ALA A 98 16.03 -3.83 10.28
N GLU A 99 16.54 -5.05 10.32
CA GLU A 99 17.95 -5.42 10.14
C GLU A 99 18.47 -5.23 8.71
N THR A 100 17.58 -5.10 7.72
CA THR A 100 17.97 -4.85 6.33
C THR A 100 18.24 -3.38 6.03
N TRP A 101 17.97 -2.50 6.99
CA TRP A 101 18.33 -1.08 6.93
C TRP A 101 19.56 -0.86 7.80
N LYS A 102 20.71 -0.76 7.15
CA LYS A 102 22.03 -0.77 7.80
C LYS A 102 22.66 0.62 7.90
N ASP A 103 21.87 1.66 7.65
CA ASP A 103 22.33 3.04 7.75
C ASP A 103 22.42 3.51 9.21
N ASP A 104 23.21 4.54 9.45
CA ASP A 104 23.36 5.23 10.73
C ASP A 104 22.63 6.60 10.76
N LYS A 105 21.88 6.92 9.70
CA LYS A 105 21.22 8.22 9.45
C LYS A 105 19.70 8.19 9.65
N ASN A 106 19.17 7.05 10.10
CA ASN A 106 17.74 6.78 10.28
C ASN A 106 16.91 6.88 8.98
N ALA A 107 17.44 6.36 7.87
CA ALA A 107 16.74 6.33 6.57
C ALA A 107 15.36 5.66 6.68
N LYS A 108 15.17 4.73 7.61
CA LYS A 108 13.87 4.11 7.90
C LYS A 108 12.73 5.09 8.23
N ALA A 109 13.03 6.28 8.76
CA ALA A 109 11.99 7.25 9.12
C ALA A 109 11.44 8.03 7.93
N SER A 110 12.16 8.03 6.80
CA SER A 110 11.85 8.82 5.59
C SER A 110 12.22 8.05 4.31
N GLY A 111 12.16 6.73 4.36
CA GLY A 111 12.80 5.84 3.40
C GLY A 111 11.90 5.44 2.24
N GLY A 112 10.85 6.19 1.92
CA GLY A 112 9.96 5.89 0.80
C GLY A 112 8.94 4.79 1.10
N GLY A 113 8.90 3.76 0.26
CA GLY A 113 7.99 2.61 0.38
C GLY A 113 6.53 2.96 0.11
N SER A 114 6.28 3.88 -0.81
CA SER A 114 4.92 4.31 -1.18
C SER A 114 4.06 3.14 -1.69
N THR A 115 2.74 3.26 -1.63
CA THR A 115 1.77 2.18 -1.94
C THR A 115 0.68 2.70 -2.87
N TRP A 116 1.12 3.42 -3.90
CA TRP A 116 0.29 4.40 -4.61
C TRP A 116 -0.64 3.82 -5.68
N VAL A 117 -0.55 2.51 -5.95
CA VAL A 117 -1.52 1.76 -6.77
C VAL A 117 -2.37 0.89 -5.86
N THR A 118 -3.67 0.81 -6.16
CA THR A 118 -4.64 0.02 -5.40
C THR A 118 -4.31 -1.47 -5.47
N GLY A 119 -4.23 -2.14 -4.31
CA GLY A 119 -4.01 -3.58 -4.25
C GLY A 119 -5.23 -4.42 -4.59
N SER A 120 -5.07 -5.75 -4.46
CA SER A 120 -6.09 -6.77 -4.71
C SER A 120 -6.50 -7.47 -3.41
N TYR A 121 -7.64 -8.17 -3.42
CA TYR A 121 -8.15 -8.90 -2.25
C TYR A 121 -8.62 -10.31 -2.61
N ASP A 122 -8.10 -11.31 -1.90
CA ASP A 122 -8.58 -12.69 -1.93
C ASP A 122 -9.47 -12.97 -0.71
N PRO A 123 -10.81 -13.08 -0.89
CA PRO A 123 -11.72 -13.38 0.21
C PRO A 123 -11.55 -14.79 0.78
N SER A 124 -11.01 -15.75 0.01
CA SER A 124 -10.86 -17.14 0.47
C SER A 124 -9.75 -17.30 1.52
N THR A 125 -8.75 -16.42 1.48
CA THR A 125 -7.63 -16.42 2.42
C THR A 125 -7.61 -15.20 3.34
N ASN A 126 -8.60 -14.30 3.23
CA ASN A 126 -8.67 -13.02 3.93
C ASN A 126 -7.40 -12.18 3.73
N THR A 127 -6.85 -12.19 2.51
CA THR A 127 -5.56 -11.59 2.20
C THR A 127 -5.72 -10.41 1.24
N ILE A 128 -5.22 -9.24 1.64
CA ILE A 128 -4.98 -8.12 0.74
C ILE A 128 -3.57 -8.31 0.15
N VAL A 129 -3.43 -8.21 -1.16
CA VAL A 129 -2.13 -8.23 -1.83
C VAL A 129 -1.84 -6.83 -2.35
N TRP A 130 -0.71 -6.23 -1.95
CA TRP A 130 -0.40 -4.84 -2.26
C TRP A 130 1.08 -4.66 -2.58
N GLY A 131 1.38 -3.96 -3.67
CA GLY A 131 2.75 -3.63 -4.08
C GLY A 131 3.32 -2.39 -3.37
N VAL A 132 4.60 -2.43 -3.03
CA VAL A 132 5.32 -1.37 -2.34
C VAL A 132 6.36 -0.80 -3.30
N GLY A 133 6.43 0.52 -3.36
CA GLY A 133 7.36 1.25 -4.20
C GLY A 133 8.76 1.38 -3.62
N ASN A 134 9.50 2.26 -4.26
CA ASN A 134 10.93 2.51 -4.11
C ASN A 134 11.37 2.90 -2.68
N PRO A 135 12.60 2.56 -2.28
CA PRO A 135 13.27 3.11 -1.10
C PRO A 135 13.80 4.53 -1.33
N GLY A 136 13.86 5.33 -0.26
CA GLY A 136 14.30 6.73 -0.27
C GLY A 136 15.66 6.94 0.41
N PRO A 137 16.57 7.79 -0.12
CA PRO A 137 16.48 8.43 -1.44
C PRO A 137 16.57 7.39 -2.57
N ASP A 138 15.83 7.60 -3.65
CA ASP A 138 15.57 6.67 -4.77
C ASP A 138 16.82 6.25 -5.56
N TRP A 139 17.72 7.19 -5.78
CA TRP A 139 18.88 7.06 -6.67
C TRP A 139 20.22 6.78 -5.99
N ASP A 140 20.38 7.16 -4.71
CA ASP A 140 21.63 7.01 -3.96
C ASP A 140 21.48 5.97 -2.85
N ASN A 141 21.64 4.71 -3.24
CA ASN A 141 21.50 3.57 -2.35
C ASN A 141 22.64 3.47 -1.31
N GLU A 142 23.77 4.18 -1.49
CA GLU A 142 24.86 4.22 -0.49
C GLU A 142 24.43 4.93 0.79
N TYR A 143 23.42 5.81 0.74
CA TYR A 143 22.85 6.46 1.93
C TYR A 143 21.97 5.53 2.77
N ARG A 144 21.53 4.41 2.19
CA ARG A 144 20.60 3.44 2.79
C ARG A 144 21.08 2.01 2.53
N PRO A 145 22.28 1.63 3.00
CA PRO A 145 22.83 0.30 2.73
C PRO A 145 21.92 -0.82 3.26
N GLY A 146 21.88 -1.93 2.51
CA GLY A 146 21.11 -3.13 2.81
C GLY A 146 19.83 -3.26 1.98
N ASP A 147 19.14 -4.38 2.10
CA ASP A 147 18.05 -4.74 1.17
C ASP A 147 16.84 -3.81 1.23
N ASN A 148 16.71 -2.99 2.29
CA ASN A 148 15.66 -1.98 2.47
C ASN A 148 14.21 -2.52 2.57
N LEU A 149 13.99 -3.71 3.15
CA LEU A 149 12.64 -4.26 3.30
C LEU A 149 11.66 -3.29 4.01
N TYR A 150 10.41 -3.16 3.59
CA TYR A 150 9.71 -3.91 2.55
C TYR A 150 9.51 -3.10 1.27
N THR A 151 10.46 -2.25 0.89
CA THR A 151 10.39 -1.54 -0.39
C THR A 151 10.50 -2.53 -1.55
N ASP A 152 9.96 -2.15 -2.72
CA ASP A 152 9.95 -2.95 -3.95
C ASP A 152 9.50 -4.39 -3.70
N SER A 153 8.40 -4.54 -2.98
CA SER A 153 7.88 -5.83 -2.54
C SER A 153 6.39 -5.96 -2.80
N SER A 154 5.92 -7.16 -3.12
CA SER A 154 4.51 -7.51 -2.91
C SER A 154 4.31 -7.95 -1.46
N LEU A 155 3.32 -7.38 -0.79
CA LEU A 155 2.92 -7.76 0.57
C LEU A 155 1.58 -8.49 0.57
N GLY A 156 1.51 -9.60 1.29
CA GLY A 156 0.24 -10.21 1.68
C GLY A 156 -0.14 -9.78 3.09
N LEU A 157 -1.22 -9.02 3.24
CA LEU A 157 -1.71 -8.51 4.52
C LEU A 157 -2.99 -9.23 4.93
N ASP A 158 -3.12 -9.56 6.21
CA ASP A 158 -4.41 -9.97 6.77
C ASP A 158 -5.39 -8.79 6.74
N ALA A 159 -6.55 -8.97 6.09
CA ALA A 159 -7.49 -7.87 5.87
C ALA A 159 -8.11 -7.31 7.15
N ASP A 160 -8.21 -8.14 8.19
CA ASP A 160 -8.85 -7.74 9.45
C ASP A 160 -7.91 -6.98 10.37
N THR A 161 -6.61 -7.30 10.34
CA THR A 161 -5.61 -6.79 11.29
C THR A 161 -4.51 -5.94 10.66
N GLY A 162 -4.35 -5.98 9.33
CA GLY A 162 -3.26 -5.33 8.62
C GLY A 162 -1.90 -6.02 8.78
N LYS A 163 -1.82 -7.15 9.49
CA LYS A 163 -0.54 -7.85 9.72
C LYS A 163 0.01 -8.42 8.41
N ILE A 164 1.31 -8.22 8.18
CA ILE A 164 2.03 -8.86 7.07
C ILE A 164 2.07 -10.38 7.32
N LYS A 165 1.43 -11.14 6.44
CA LYS A 165 1.42 -12.61 6.42
C LYS A 165 2.63 -13.16 5.67
N TRP A 166 3.01 -12.50 4.59
CA TRP A 166 4.14 -12.84 3.74
C TRP A 166 4.57 -11.61 2.93
N HIS A 167 5.79 -11.66 2.39
CA HIS A 167 6.32 -10.68 1.45
C HIS A 167 7.16 -11.39 0.38
N HIS A 168 7.30 -10.75 -0.78
CA HIS A 168 8.31 -11.08 -1.78
C HIS A 168 8.93 -9.78 -2.25
N GLN A 169 10.24 -9.61 -2.08
CA GLN A 169 10.96 -8.42 -2.52
C GLN A 169 11.54 -8.66 -3.91
N HIS A 170 11.13 -7.83 -4.86
CA HIS A 170 11.52 -7.90 -6.27
C HIS A 170 12.86 -7.23 -6.54
N THR A 171 13.14 -6.09 -5.90
CA THR A 171 14.37 -5.32 -6.13
C THR A 171 15.03 -4.92 -4.80
N PRO A 172 15.85 -5.80 -4.20
CA PRO A 172 16.62 -5.48 -3.02
C PRO A 172 17.60 -4.33 -3.27
N ASN A 173 17.65 -3.36 -2.35
CA ASN A 173 18.55 -2.19 -2.42
C ASN A 173 18.46 -1.41 -3.75
N ASP A 174 17.23 -1.21 -4.25
CA ASP A 174 16.96 -0.56 -5.54
C ASP A 174 17.70 0.77 -5.72
N PRO A 175 18.49 0.97 -6.79
CA PRO A 175 19.09 2.25 -7.14
C PRO A 175 18.44 2.93 -8.37
N TYR A 176 17.34 2.39 -8.89
CA TYR A 176 16.78 2.75 -10.20
C TYR A 176 15.35 3.29 -10.17
N ASP A 177 14.73 3.41 -8.98
CA ASP A 177 13.33 3.83 -8.85
C ASP A 177 12.38 2.84 -9.55
N TYR A 178 12.53 1.55 -9.23
CA TYR A 178 11.69 0.48 -9.77
C TYR A 178 10.56 0.14 -8.82
N ASP A 179 9.60 1.06 -8.64
CA ASP A 179 8.46 0.82 -7.77
C ASP A 179 7.74 -0.50 -8.11
N SER A 180 7.73 -1.44 -7.17
CA SER A 180 6.94 -2.67 -7.28
C SER A 180 5.49 -2.47 -6.83
N VAL A 181 4.80 -1.53 -7.47
CA VAL A 181 3.40 -1.20 -7.19
C VAL A 181 2.45 -1.68 -8.29
N ALA A 182 2.93 -2.44 -9.27
CA ALA A 182 2.09 -2.88 -10.36
C ALA A 182 0.89 -3.70 -9.86
N GLU A 183 -0.16 -3.77 -10.68
CA GLU A 183 -1.36 -4.49 -10.30
C GLU A 183 -1.07 -5.97 -10.02
N ASN A 184 -1.63 -6.47 -8.92
CA ASN A 184 -1.50 -7.86 -8.53
C ASN A 184 -2.73 -8.64 -9.00
N VAL A 185 -2.64 -9.30 -10.16
CA VAL A 185 -3.75 -10.05 -10.76
C VAL A 185 -3.87 -11.41 -10.08
N LEU A 186 -4.98 -11.63 -9.37
CA LEU A 186 -5.24 -12.89 -8.67
C LEU A 186 -5.85 -13.92 -9.61
N VAL A 187 -5.22 -15.09 -9.72
CA VAL A 187 -5.66 -16.18 -10.60
C VAL A 187 -5.66 -17.53 -9.88
N ASP A 188 -6.62 -18.38 -10.25
CA ASP A 188 -6.67 -19.78 -9.88
C ASP A 188 -6.21 -20.62 -11.08
N VAL A 189 -5.12 -21.37 -10.94
CA VAL A 189 -4.59 -22.22 -12.02
C VAL A 189 -4.55 -23.70 -11.61
N PRO A 190 -4.71 -24.64 -12.55
CA PRO A 190 -4.56 -26.07 -12.26
C PRO A 190 -3.16 -26.37 -11.70
N GLY A 191 -3.12 -27.06 -10.56
CA GLY A 191 -1.91 -27.53 -9.89
C GLY A 191 -1.69 -29.03 -10.04
N PRO A 192 -0.54 -29.55 -9.59
CA PRO A 192 -0.27 -30.99 -9.55
C PRO A 192 -1.31 -31.75 -8.72
N ASN A 193 -1.53 -33.03 -9.03
CA ASN A 193 -2.43 -33.92 -8.26
C ASN A 193 -3.87 -33.39 -8.11
N ASN A 194 -4.40 -32.74 -9.15
CA ASN A 194 -5.76 -32.19 -9.16
C ASN A 194 -6.01 -31.13 -8.07
N THR A 195 -4.96 -30.40 -7.70
CA THR A 195 -5.05 -29.22 -6.82
C THR A 195 -5.27 -27.95 -7.62
N THR A 196 -5.62 -26.86 -6.96
CA THR A 196 -5.66 -25.51 -7.54
C THR A 196 -4.59 -24.66 -6.87
N LEU A 197 -3.73 -24.03 -7.65
CA LEU A 197 -2.79 -23.03 -7.15
C LEU A 197 -3.46 -21.66 -7.22
N LYS A 198 -3.41 -20.93 -6.10
CA LYS A 198 -3.85 -19.53 -6.02
C LYS A 198 -2.62 -18.65 -6.16
N LEU A 199 -2.55 -17.85 -7.21
CA LEU A 199 -1.38 -17.04 -7.54
C LEU A 199 -1.75 -15.56 -7.62
N ALA A 200 -0.78 -14.71 -7.30
CA ALA A 200 -0.77 -13.30 -7.67
C ALA A 200 0.26 -13.13 -8.79
N LEU A 201 -0.16 -12.52 -9.90
CA LEU A 201 0.70 -12.18 -11.03
C LEU A 201 0.97 -10.68 -11.01
N GLU A 202 2.22 -10.29 -11.17
CA GLU A 202 2.66 -8.91 -11.20
C GLU A 202 3.64 -8.72 -12.36
N ALA A 203 3.45 -7.66 -13.14
CA ALA A 203 4.37 -7.23 -14.19
C ALA A 203 5.12 -6.00 -13.68
N ASP A 204 6.30 -6.24 -13.09
CA ASP A 204 7.04 -5.24 -12.33
C ASP A 204 7.73 -4.20 -13.23
N ARG A 205 8.06 -3.03 -12.66
CA ARG A 205 8.82 -1.97 -13.34
C ARG A 205 10.22 -2.44 -13.77
N ASN A 206 10.80 -3.40 -13.06
CA ASN A 206 12.16 -3.87 -13.28
C ASN A 206 12.38 -4.78 -14.51
N GLY A 207 11.31 -5.17 -15.23
CA GLY A 207 11.37 -5.86 -16.53
C GLY A 207 10.87 -7.30 -16.52
#